data_AF-A0A6A5HX94-F1
#
_entry.id   AF-A0A6A5HX94-F1
#
_cell.length_a   1.000
_cell.length_b   1.000
_cell.length_c   1.000
_cell.angle_alpha   90.00
_cell.angle_beta   90.00
_cell.angle_gamma   90.00
#
_symmetry.space_group_name_H-M   'P 1'
#
loop_
_entity.id
_entity.type
_entity.pdbx_description
1 polymer ?
#
loop_
_entity_poly.entity_id
_entity_poly.type
_entity_poly.pdbx_seq_one_letter_code
_entity_poly.pdbx_strand_id
1 'polypeptide(L)'
;MSAVIQSLSRAEQVTLRHFKEMTNATDNVASISLLRECSWDLDSACEKFCMNISSSPEPVSEDSEDEEEYQDEDLIDISDCDHVRTSPAPSAGKLFPQEYENVEEALRFFVEKYTQKYCTQGNVPPFFMENLNNAMDLARRVNKPIALFLTNTKSVGMNIFCDQVMGNRSVLDTLRANYVLFPFDVTESHHLARLITDLQSDNLHDIISIISDLTISLPESFPLLISLTRHNGKFEMTNYCQSSDSSDSTLAKLYGAIEEHRIANRDQEEILRERREREEIRRLQEKEYQESLAADIAKMEKRKQEEEAKRQEEARRQHAMEEESRRMAEESQRQKSLEATLPTEPSSQDPNILHVKFRLPEGKQLLRRFRQAETIQVLVNYLSSQGFPADKFKFFNSDFPKKNVMEKFNMENSFGDAKWPVREQIFVEEI
;
A
#
# COMPACT_ATOMS: atom_id res chain seq x y z
N MET A 1 -42.24 34.37 55.83
CA MET A 1 -40.88 34.96 55.88
C MET A 1 -40.39 34.90 57.30
N SER A 2 -39.49 33.96 57.59
CA SER A 2 -39.24 33.36 58.90
C SER A 2 -38.50 34.29 59.88
N ALA A 3 -38.92 34.29 61.16
CA ALA A 3 -38.34 35.04 62.28
C ALA A 3 -36.82 34.82 62.45
N VAL A 4 -36.28 33.73 61.90
CA VAL A 4 -34.84 33.39 61.93
C VAL A 4 -34.00 34.38 61.13
N ILE A 5 -34.50 34.87 59.98
CA ILE A 5 -33.74 35.80 59.12
C ILE A 5 -33.62 37.19 59.78
N GLN A 6 -34.62 37.60 60.56
CA GLN A 6 -34.64 38.88 61.28
C GLN A 6 -33.64 38.94 62.45
N SER A 7 -33.14 37.79 62.91
CA SER A 7 -32.14 37.70 63.99
C SER A 7 -30.69 37.83 63.51
N LEU A 8 -30.45 37.85 62.20
CA LEU A 8 -29.13 37.94 61.58
C LEU A 8 -28.70 39.40 61.38
N SER A 9 -27.40 39.66 61.49
CA SER A 9 -26.82 40.95 61.15
C SER A 9 -26.96 41.25 59.65
N ARG A 10 -26.85 42.52 59.27
CA ARG A 10 -26.99 42.96 57.87
C ARG A 10 -25.95 42.33 56.94
N ALA A 11 -24.74 42.04 57.45
CA ALA A 11 -23.70 41.36 56.69
C ALA A 11 -24.06 39.89 56.43
N GLU A 12 -24.52 39.18 57.47
CA GLU A 12 -24.94 37.77 57.38
C GLU A 12 -26.14 37.58 56.44
N GLN A 13 -27.09 38.51 56.43
CA GLN A 13 -28.22 38.48 55.49
C GLN A 13 -27.78 38.64 54.03
N VAL A 14 -26.72 39.42 53.77
CA VAL A 14 -26.16 39.59 52.42
C VAL A 14 -25.42 38.32 52.00
N THR A 15 -24.61 37.73 52.89
CA THR A 15 -23.93 36.45 52.62
C THR A 15 -24.94 35.32 52.38
N LEU A 16 -26.01 35.24 53.16
CA LEU A 16 -27.08 34.26 52.94
C LEU A 16 -27.75 34.43 51.57
N ARG A 17 -27.98 35.67 51.13
CA ARG A 17 -28.56 35.94 49.81
C ARG A 17 -27.65 35.47 48.69
N HIS A 18 -26.36 35.86 48.72
CA HIS A 18 -25.39 35.43 47.72
C HIS A 18 -25.20 33.91 47.72
N PHE A 19 -25.16 33.28 48.90
CA PHE A 19 -25.09 31.83 49.02
C PHE A 19 -26.27 31.16 48.33
N LYS A 20 -27.50 31.64 48.54
CA LYS A 20 -28.71 31.10 47.89
C LYS A 20 -28.75 31.37 46.39
N GLU A 21 -28.26 32.52 45.93
CA GLU A 21 -28.14 32.83 44.50
C GLU A 21 -27.12 31.91 43.80
N MET A 22 -26.03 31.56 44.48
CA MET A 22 -24.99 30.67 43.93
C MET A 22 -25.34 29.19 43.99
N THR A 23 -26.08 28.75 45.01
CA THR A 23 -26.38 27.33 45.27
C THR A 23 -27.80 26.91 44.91
N ASN A 24 -28.68 27.86 44.57
CA ASN A 24 -30.11 27.66 44.35
C ASN A 24 -30.85 26.99 45.51
N ALA A 25 -30.29 27.03 46.73
CA ALA A 25 -30.87 26.40 47.91
C ALA A 25 -32.21 27.04 48.29
N THR A 26 -33.26 26.23 48.47
CA THR A 26 -34.61 26.70 48.80
C THR A 26 -34.84 26.83 50.31
N ASP A 27 -34.17 25.99 51.12
CA ASP A 27 -34.30 25.99 52.58
C ASP A 27 -33.36 26.98 53.27
N ASN A 28 -33.95 28.03 53.85
CA ASN A 28 -33.23 29.05 54.60
C ASN A 28 -32.58 28.52 55.89
N VAL A 29 -33.19 27.54 56.56
CA VAL A 29 -32.69 27.06 57.86
C VAL A 29 -31.43 26.22 57.66
N ALA A 30 -31.46 25.31 56.69
CA ALA A 30 -30.28 24.53 56.29
C ALA A 30 -29.14 25.43 55.78
N SER A 31 -29.43 26.43 54.93
CA SER A 31 -28.41 27.38 54.44
C SER A 31 -27.77 28.18 55.58
N ILE A 32 -28.56 28.66 56.55
CA ILE A 32 -28.03 29.40 57.70
C ILE A 32 -27.18 28.50 58.61
N SER A 33 -27.56 27.23 58.79
CA SER A 33 -26.77 26.28 59.58
C SER A 33 -25.40 26.03 58.94
N LEU A 34 -25.38 25.77 57.63
CA LEU A 34 -24.14 25.51 56.89
C LEU A 34 -23.22 26.75 56.86
N LEU A 35 -23.79 27.94 56.68
CA LEU A 35 -23.03 29.20 56.75
C LEU A 35 -22.46 29.43 58.14
N ARG A 36 -23.20 29.12 59.21
CA ARG A 36 -22.67 29.22 60.59
C ARG A 36 -21.52 28.25 60.85
N GLU A 37 -21.62 27.02 60.35
CA GLU A 37 -20.52 26.04 60.45
C GLU A 37 -19.27 26.49 59.68
N CYS A 38 -19.45 27.24 58.59
CA CYS A 38 -18.36 27.81 57.81
C CYS A 38 -17.97 29.21 58.27
N SER A 39 -18.40 29.65 59.47
CA SER A 39 -18.11 30.99 60.01
C SER A 39 -18.47 32.14 59.04
N TRP A 40 -19.51 31.96 58.24
CA TRP A 40 -19.99 32.88 57.20
C TRP A 40 -19.01 33.13 56.04
N ASP A 41 -18.04 32.24 55.84
CA ASP A 41 -17.22 32.22 54.62
C ASP A 41 -18.02 31.61 53.45
N LEU A 42 -18.22 32.42 52.39
CA LEU A 42 -19.09 32.07 51.27
C LEU A 42 -18.52 30.92 50.43
N ASP A 43 -17.22 30.97 50.15
CA ASP A 43 -16.56 29.99 49.28
C ASP A 43 -16.51 28.61 49.94
N SER A 44 -16.11 28.55 51.22
CA SER A 44 -16.11 27.30 52.00
C SER A 44 -17.52 26.71 52.15
N ALA A 45 -18.55 27.55 52.30
CA ALA A 45 -19.93 27.10 52.40
C ALA A 45 -20.45 26.53 51.06
N CYS A 46 -20.14 27.17 49.94
CA CYS A 46 -20.51 26.69 48.60
C CYS A 46 -19.82 25.35 48.29
N GLU A 47 -18.54 25.20 48.61
CA GLU A 47 -17.80 23.96 48.42
C GLU A 47 -18.41 22.80 49.22
N LYS A 48 -18.70 23.01 50.52
CA LYS A 48 -19.35 22.00 51.36
C LYS A 48 -20.78 21.66 50.89
N PHE A 49 -21.53 22.63 50.39
CA PHE A 49 -22.87 22.40 49.86
C PHE A 49 -22.82 21.44 48.66
N CYS A 50 -21.88 21.65 47.73
CA CYS A 50 -21.68 20.78 46.57
C CYS A 50 -21.20 19.37 46.98
N MET A 51 -20.34 19.26 47.99
CA MET A 51 -19.89 17.96 48.51
C MET A 51 -21.02 17.16 49.20
N ASN A 52 -21.93 17.84 49.92
CA ASN A 52 -23.06 17.18 50.58
C ASN A 52 -24.13 16.69 49.59
N ILE A 53 -24.35 17.38 48.46
CA ILE A 53 -25.24 16.89 47.40
C ILE A 53 -24.71 15.58 46.77
N SER A 54 -23.39 15.43 46.72
CA SER A 54 -22.73 14.22 46.20
C SER A 54 -22.75 13.04 47.19
N SER A 55 -23.28 13.25 48.40
CA SER A 55 -23.20 12.32 49.54
C SER A 55 -24.59 12.01 50.12
N SER A 56 -25.50 11.41 49.35
CA SER A 56 -26.59 10.65 49.97
C SER A 56 -27.07 9.47 49.10
N PRO A 57 -27.38 8.30 49.70
CA PRO A 57 -27.59 7.04 48.99
C PRO A 57 -29.08 6.75 48.72
N GLU A 58 -29.33 5.89 47.72
CA GLU A 58 -30.63 5.28 47.37
C GLU A 58 -31.34 4.62 48.57
N PRO A 59 -32.68 4.50 48.55
CA PRO A 59 -33.38 3.52 49.37
C PRO A 59 -34.17 2.48 48.56
N VAL A 60 -34.07 1.23 49.02
CA VAL A 60 -34.88 0.06 48.64
C VAL A 60 -35.76 -0.32 49.86
N SER A 61 -37.03 -0.68 49.61
CA SER A 61 -37.99 -1.60 50.31
C SER A 61 -37.81 -1.91 51.81
N GLU A 62 -38.78 -2.14 52.69
CA GLU A 62 -40.20 -2.59 52.80
C GLU A 62 -40.51 -2.31 54.32
N ASP A 63 -41.69 -2.02 54.87
CA ASP A 63 -42.88 -2.86 55.00
C ASP A 63 -43.86 -2.18 56.01
N SER A 64 -45.10 -2.69 56.08
CA SER A 64 -46.19 -2.48 57.08
C SER A 64 -47.23 -1.35 56.87
N GLU A 65 -48.29 -1.75 56.15
CA GLU A 65 -49.72 -1.80 56.58
C GLU A 65 -50.22 -0.76 57.61
N ASP A 66 -51.12 0.13 57.20
CA ASP A 66 -52.54 0.06 57.60
C ASP A 66 -53.41 1.06 56.80
N GLU A 67 -54.62 0.57 56.53
CA GLU A 67 -55.71 1.11 55.69
C GLU A 67 -56.26 2.46 56.16
N GLU A 68 -56.64 3.37 55.24
CA GLU A 68 -57.95 4.04 55.26
C GLU A 68 -58.38 4.47 53.84
N GLU A 69 -59.68 4.34 53.61
CA GLU A 69 -60.40 4.21 52.34
C GLU A 69 -60.81 5.56 51.71
N TYR A 70 -61.00 5.52 50.39
CA TYR A 70 -61.38 6.57 49.44
C TYR A 70 -62.62 7.40 49.79
N GLN A 71 -62.61 8.69 49.41
CA GLN A 71 -63.75 9.32 48.70
C GLN A 71 -63.25 10.24 47.57
N ASP A 72 -63.73 9.93 46.37
CA ASP A 72 -63.63 10.74 45.14
C ASP A 72 -64.29 12.11 45.31
N GLU A 73 -63.76 13.13 44.62
CA GLU A 73 -64.58 14.07 43.82
C GLU A 73 -63.72 14.86 42.82
N ASP A 74 -64.19 14.84 41.57
CA ASP A 74 -64.07 15.82 40.48
C ASP A 74 -62.85 15.82 39.53
N LEU A 75 -63.11 15.17 38.38
CA LEU A 75 -62.57 15.54 37.06
C LEU A 75 -62.86 17.02 36.74
N ILE A 76 -61.85 17.76 36.29
CA ILE A 76 -62.05 18.98 35.51
C ILE A 76 -61.49 18.77 34.10
N ASP A 77 -62.43 18.67 33.17
CA ASP A 77 -62.30 18.87 31.73
C ASP A 77 -62.00 20.35 31.44
N ILE A 78 -60.93 20.62 30.70
CA ILE A 78 -60.66 21.94 30.08
C ILE A 78 -60.48 21.73 28.58
N SER A 79 -61.60 21.38 27.94
CA SER A 79 -61.91 21.78 26.58
C SER A 79 -62.18 23.29 26.50
N ASP A 80 -61.66 23.93 25.44
CA ASP A 80 -61.82 25.32 25.01
C ASP A 80 -61.03 26.42 25.76
N CYS A 81 -59.81 26.66 25.28
CA CYS A 81 -59.23 28.00 25.20
C CYS A 81 -58.89 28.33 23.74
N ASP A 82 -59.52 29.40 23.26
CA ASP A 82 -59.57 29.89 21.89
C ASP A 82 -58.21 30.04 21.19
N HIS A 83 -58.24 29.66 19.92
CA HIS A 83 -57.21 29.87 18.91
C HIS A 83 -56.84 31.35 18.73
N VAL A 84 -55.66 31.75 19.19
CA VAL A 84 -54.84 32.71 18.44
C VAL A 84 -54.07 31.91 17.40
N ARG A 85 -54.54 31.96 16.15
CA ARG A 85 -53.85 31.41 14.98
C ARG A 85 -52.56 32.18 14.73
N THR A 86 -51.47 31.76 15.35
CA THR A 86 -50.15 31.84 14.71
C THR A 86 -49.99 30.60 13.86
N SER A 87 -49.88 30.79 12.55
CA SER A 87 -49.73 29.73 11.56
C SER A 87 -48.60 28.77 11.98
N PRO A 88 -48.83 27.44 12.06
CA PRO A 88 -47.75 26.48 12.21
C PRO A 88 -46.83 26.60 10.99
N ALA A 89 -45.52 26.67 11.22
CA ALA A 89 -44.53 26.55 10.16
C ALA A 89 -44.83 25.28 9.33
N PRO A 90 -44.68 25.31 7.99
CA PRO A 90 -44.99 24.16 7.14
C PRO A 90 -44.18 22.96 7.63
N SER A 91 -44.87 21.83 7.85
CA SER A 91 -44.34 20.61 8.47
C SER A 91 -42.94 20.29 7.95
N ALA A 92 -41.92 20.52 8.77
CA ALA A 92 -40.60 19.98 8.51
C ALA A 92 -40.75 18.47 8.54
N GLY A 93 -40.64 17.81 7.39
CA GLY A 93 -40.58 16.35 7.33
C GLY A 93 -39.51 15.84 8.29
N LYS A 94 -39.79 14.70 8.94
CA LYS A 94 -38.87 14.09 9.92
C LYS A 94 -37.52 13.84 9.27
N LEU A 95 -36.44 14.23 9.95
CA LEU A 95 -35.07 13.98 9.49
C LEU A 95 -34.54 12.62 9.94
N PHE A 96 -35.12 12.01 10.97
CA PHE A 96 -34.84 10.63 11.40
C PHE A 96 -36.10 9.75 11.28
N PRO A 97 -35.95 8.43 11.11
CA PRO A 97 -37.06 7.49 11.24
C PRO A 97 -37.58 7.47 12.69
N GLN A 98 -38.85 7.10 12.90
CA GLN A 98 -39.44 7.06 14.25
C GLN A 98 -38.75 6.04 15.15
N GLU A 99 -38.41 4.88 14.58
CA GLU A 99 -37.72 3.79 15.25
C GLU A 99 -36.65 3.26 14.31
N TYR A 100 -35.51 2.86 14.87
CA TYR A 100 -34.41 2.26 14.14
C TYR A 100 -33.59 1.35 15.04
N GLU A 101 -33.26 0.16 14.56
CA GLU A 101 -32.36 -0.75 15.28
C GLU A 101 -30.91 -0.27 15.11
N ASN A 102 -30.52 0.02 13.86
CA ASN A 102 -29.17 0.46 13.52
C ASN A 102 -29.09 1.98 13.29
N VAL A 103 -28.19 2.65 13.99
CA VAL A 103 -27.96 4.09 13.85
C VAL A 103 -27.51 4.47 12.44
N GLU A 104 -26.77 3.60 11.75
CA GLU A 104 -26.28 3.86 10.39
C GLU A 104 -27.42 3.97 9.38
N GLU A 105 -28.52 3.23 9.59
CA GLU A 105 -29.72 3.34 8.77
C GLU A 105 -30.42 4.69 8.99
N ALA A 106 -30.55 5.10 10.26
CA ALA A 106 -31.08 6.42 10.61
C ALA A 106 -30.23 7.57 10.05
N LEU A 107 -28.90 7.44 10.08
CA LEU A 107 -27.98 8.42 9.50
C LEU A 107 -28.09 8.48 7.97
N ARG A 108 -28.25 7.33 7.29
CA ARG A 108 -28.50 7.31 5.84
C ARG A 108 -29.81 8.00 5.49
N PHE A 109 -30.87 7.72 6.25
CA PHE A 109 -32.16 8.37 6.11
C PHE A 109 -32.04 9.89 6.34
N PHE A 110 -31.29 10.31 7.36
CA PHE A 110 -30.99 11.72 7.62
C PHE A 110 -30.34 12.40 6.43
N VAL A 111 -29.27 11.82 5.89
CA VAL A 111 -28.55 12.44 4.76
C VAL A 111 -29.46 12.55 3.53
N GLU A 112 -30.28 11.54 3.25
CA GLU A 112 -31.27 11.56 2.16
C GLU A 112 -32.28 12.69 2.34
N LYS A 113 -32.94 12.77 3.51
CA LYS A 113 -33.98 13.78 3.79
C LYS A 113 -33.39 15.19 3.90
N TYR A 114 -32.22 15.33 4.51
CA TYR A 114 -31.51 16.60 4.59
C TYR A 114 -31.15 17.11 3.19
N THR A 115 -30.59 16.24 2.35
CA THR A 115 -30.18 16.60 0.99
C THR A 115 -31.38 16.97 0.12
N GLN A 116 -32.48 16.21 0.21
CA GLN A 116 -33.73 16.51 -0.49
C GLN A 116 -34.30 17.87 -0.09
N LYS A 117 -34.19 18.24 1.20
CA LYS A 117 -34.80 19.45 1.75
C LYS A 117 -33.94 20.70 1.58
N TYR A 118 -32.63 20.61 1.84
CA TYR A 118 -31.76 21.79 1.97
C TYR A 118 -30.69 21.88 0.88
N CYS A 119 -30.30 20.78 0.23
CA CYS A 119 -29.20 20.77 -0.73
C CYS A 119 -29.66 20.93 -2.18
N THR A 120 -30.57 21.86 -2.46
CA THR A 120 -31.14 22.09 -3.81
C THR A 120 -30.12 22.56 -4.83
N GLN A 121 -29.04 23.21 -4.38
CA GLN A 121 -27.94 23.71 -5.22
C GLN A 121 -26.78 22.72 -5.40
N GLY A 122 -26.92 21.47 -4.92
CA GLY A 122 -25.86 20.45 -4.98
C GLY A 122 -24.76 20.60 -3.93
N ASN A 123 -24.91 21.54 -2.99
CA ASN A 123 -24.01 21.75 -1.87
C ASN A 123 -24.33 20.76 -0.74
N VAL A 124 -23.79 19.55 -0.81
CA VAL A 124 -24.02 18.50 0.19
C VAL A 124 -22.92 18.52 1.25
N PRO A 125 -23.25 18.67 2.55
CA PRO A 125 -22.27 18.55 3.63
C PRO A 125 -21.65 17.14 3.68
N PRO A 126 -20.35 17.02 4.03
CA PRO A 126 -19.65 15.73 4.08
C PRO A 126 -19.99 14.95 5.37
N PHE A 127 -21.27 14.59 5.53
CA PHE A 127 -21.76 13.87 6.68
C PHE A 127 -21.13 12.47 6.79
N PHE A 128 -20.63 12.16 7.98
CA PHE A 128 -20.18 10.82 8.36
C PHE A 128 -21.39 9.96 8.68
N MET A 129 -21.51 8.79 8.03
CA MET A 129 -22.72 7.95 8.03
C MET A 129 -22.58 6.66 8.87
N GLU A 130 -21.48 6.49 9.60
CA GLU A 130 -21.31 5.39 10.55
C GLU A 130 -21.58 5.90 11.98
N ASN A 131 -21.49 5.02 12.99
CA ASN A 131 -21.72 5.38 14.39
C ASN A 131 -20.68 6.38 14.96
N LEU A 132 -20.98 6.97 16.13
CA LEU A 132 -20.15 8.00 16.77
C LEU A 132 -18.74 7.48 17.11
N ASN A 133 -18.62 6.23 17.56
CA ASN A 133 -17.33 5.61 17.89
C ASN A 133 -16.41 5.55 16.67
N ASN A 134 -16.95 5.12 15.53
CA ASN A 134 -16.22 5.09 14.27
C ASN A 134 -15.82 6.50 13.81
N ALA A 135 -16.67 7.51 14.07
CA ALA A 135 -16.36 8.91 13.78
C ALA A 135 -15.17 9.40 14.62
N MET A 136 -15.16 9.07 15.92
CA MET A 136 -14.05 9.37 16.83
C MET A 136 -12.76 8.63 16.45
N ASP A 137 -12.84 7.36 16.06
CA ASP A 137 -11.69 6.60 15.58
C ASP A 137 -11.14 7.15 14.26
N LEU A 138 -12.01 7.58 13.35
CA LEU A 138 -11.58 8.28 12.15
C LEU A 138 -10.88 9.59 12.53
N ALA A 139 -11.50 10.42 13.36
CA ALA A 139 -10.95 11.70 13.83
C ALA A 139 -9.56 11.53 14.47
N ARG A 140 -9.35 10.49 15.28
CA ARG A 140 -8.03 10.13 15.85
C ARG A 140 -7.01 9.77 14.77
N ARG A 141 -7.41 8.97 13.76
CA ARG A 141 -6.52 8.52 12.67
C ARG A 141 -6.13 9.65 11.72
N VAL A 142 -7.06 10.51 11.35
CA VAL A 142 -6.80 11.63 10.43
C VAL A 142 -6.38 12.92 11.15
N ASN A 143 -6.28 12.88 12.48
CA ASN A 143 -5.96 14.01 13.35
C ASN A 143 -6.86 15.25 13.09
N LYS A 144 -8.17 15.04 12.97
CA LYS A 144 -9.14 16.11 12.74
C LYS A 144 -10.09 16.26 13.94
N PRO A 145 -10.53 17.48 14.28
CA PRO A 145 -11.64 17.68 15.20
C PRO A 145 -12.95 17.10 14.65
N ILE A 146 -13.92 16.88 15.53
CA ILE A 146 -15.28 16.43 15.18
C ILE A 146 -16.21 17.63 15.22
N ALA A 147 -17.06 17.75 14.21
CA ALA A 147 -18.16 18.70 14.21
C ALA A 147 -19.46 17.91 14.43
N LEU A 148 -20.00 17.95 15.65
CA LEU A 148 -21.26 17.32 16.01
C LEU A 148 -22.41 18.25 15.60
N PHE A 149 -23.14 17.86 14.56
CA PHE A 149 -24.26 18.61 14.00
C PHE A 149 -25.59 18.08 14.52
N LEU A 150 -26.13 18.72 15.54
CA LEU A 150 -27.38 18.35 16.17
C LEU A 150 -28.54 19.13 15.59
N THR A 151 -29.59 18.40 15.23
CA THR A 151 -30.79 18.96 14.60
C THR A 151 -32.02 18.74 15.47
N ASN A 152 -32.92 19.71 15.48
CA ASN A 152 -34.22 19.59 16.13
C ASN A 152 -35.25 20.26 15.23
N THR A 153 -36.07 19.46 14.56
CA THR A 153 -37.04 19.94 13.55
C THR A 153 -38.15 20.82 14.15
N LYS A 154 -38.31 20.84 15.47
CA LYS A 154 -39.21 21.77 16.18
C LYS A 154 -38.69 23.21 16.16
N SER A 155 -37.39 23.41 15.97
CA SER A 155 -36.80 24.74 15.89
C SER A 155 -37.07 25.43 14.56
N VAL A 156 -37.52 26.68 14.64
CA VAL A 156 -37.73 27.55 13.46
C VAL A 156 -36.39 27.92 12.80
N GLY A 157 -35.31 27.99 13.58
CA GLY A 157 -33.96 28.34 13.14
C GLY A 157 -33.31 27.32 12.20
N MET A 158 -33.83 26.08 12.17
CA MET A 158 -33.37 24.99 11.30
C MET A 158 -33.28 25.38 9.84
N ASN A 159 -34.34 25.96 9.29
CA ASN A 159 -34.40 26.18 7.84
C ASN A 159 -33.41 27.25 7.40
N ILE A 160 -33.29 28.34 8.18
CA ILE A 160 -32.38 29.45 7.88
C ILE A 160 -30.93 28.99 8.02
N PHE A 161 -30.59 28.31 9.13
CA PHE A 161 -29.21 27.85 9.34
C PHE A 161 -28.79 26.80 8.32
N CYS A 162 -29.64 25.82 8.02
CA CYS A 162 -29.31 24.77 7.05
C CYS A 162 -29.12 25.33 5.63
N ASP A 163 -29.96 26.30 5.23
CA ASP A 163 -29.89 26.91 3.90
C ASP A 163 -28.74 27.94 3.78
N GLN A 164 -28.63 28.87 4.73
CA GLN A 164 -27.69 30.00 4.63
C GLN A 164 -26.29 29.70 5.18
N VAL A 165 -26.19 28.92 6.26
CA VAL A 165 -24.91 28.60 6.91
C VAL A 165 -24.35 27.30 6.36
N MET A 166 -25.10 26.19 6.47
CA MET A 166 -24.66 24.89 5.95
C MET A 166 -24.72 24.79 4.42
N GLY A 167 -25.45 25.69 3.74
CA GLY A 167 -25.39 25.84 2.28
C GLY A 167 -24.25 26.73 1.78
N ASN A 168 -23.56 27.44 2.68
CA ASN A 168 -22.43 28.31 2.34
C ASN A 168 -21.20 27.47 1.94
N ARG A 169 -20.66 27.74 0.75
CA ARG A 169 -19.52 26.99 0.21
C ARG A 169 -18.26 27.07 1.08
N SER A 170 -17.96 28.24 1.65
CA SER A 170 -16.78 28.40 2.50
C SER A 170 -16.90 27.60 3.79
N VAL A 171 -18.09 27.55 4.41
CA VAL A 171 -18.34 26.71 5.60
C VAL A 171 -18.15 25.23 5.24
N LEU A 172 -18.74 24.79 4.13
CA LEU A 172 -18.64 23.40 3.69
C LEU A 172 -17.22 22.98 3.32
N ASP A 173 -16.47 23.84 2.63
CA ASP A 173 -15.08 23.57 2.25
C ASP A 173 -14.20 23.47 3.51
N THR A 174 -14.42 24.34 4.51
CA THR A 174 -13.75 24.26 5.81
C THR A 174 -14.09 22.96 6.55
N LEU A 175 -15.36 22.57 6.62
CA LEU A 175 -15.80 21.32 7.26
C LEU A 175 -15.19 20.11 6.54
N ARG A 176 -15.22 20.06 5.20
CA ARG A 176 -14.66 18.96 4.41
C ARG A 176 -13.16 18.81 4.58
N ALA A 177 -12.43 19.92 4.62
CA ALA A 177 -10.99 19.91 4.76
C ALA A 177 -10.56 19.53 6.19
N ASN A 178 -11.24 20.06 7.21
CA ASN A 178 -10.68 20.08 8.57
C ASN A 178 -11.47 19.27 9.61
N TYR A 179 -12.71 18.87 9.36
CA TYR A 179 -13.55 18.19 10.35
C TYR A 179 -14.00 16.81 9.92
N VAL A 180 -14.34 15.97 10.90
CA VAL A 180 -15.27 14.85 10.73
C VAL A 180 -16.65 15.34 11.15
N LEU A 181 -17.56 15.52 10.18
CA LEU A 181 -18.90 16.07 10.42
C LEU A 181 -19.89 14.93 10.75
N PHE A 182 -20.33 14.84 12.00
CA PHE A 182 -21.25 13.80 12.47
C PHE A 182 -22.65 14.39 12.69
N PRO A 183 -23.67 14.00 11.90
CA PRO A 183 -25.03 14.49 12.10
C PRO A 183 -25.82 13.64 13.10
N PHE A 184 -26.73 14.27 13.84
CA PHE A 184 -27.72 13.55 14.66
C PHE A 184 -28.99 14.39 14.85
N ASP A 185 -30.17 13.76 14.83
CA ASP A 185 -31.44 14.43 15.12
C ASP A 185 -31.90 14.10 16.54
N VAL A 186 -32.15 15.14 17.33
CA VAL A 186 -32.60 15.08 18.72
C VAL A 186 -34.03 15.61 18.87
N THR A 187 -34.81 15.63 17.79
CA THR A 187 -36.21 16.11 17.81
C THR A 187 -37.06 15.28 18.78
N GLU A 188 -36.85 13.96 18.75
CA GLU A 188 -37.56 12.99 19.59
C GLU A 188 -36.75 12.64 20.83
N SER A 189 -37.43 12.50 21.97
CA SER A 189 -36.78 12.29 23.27
C SER A 189 -35.99 10.99 23.36
N HIS A 190 -36.41 9.92 22.68
CA HIS A 190 -35.67 8.66 22.65
C HIS A 190 -34.41 8.73 21.77
N HIS A 191 -34.38 9.58 20.75
CA HIS A 191 -33.15 9.84 19.98
C HIS A 191 -32.13 10.58 20.85
N LEU A 192 -32.57 11.61 21.58
CA LEU A 192 -31.73 12.32 22.53
C LEU A 192 -31.16 11.36 23.60
N ALA A 193 -32.00 10.50 24.19
CA ALA A 193 -31.56 9.52 25.17
C ALA A 193 -30.47 8.58 24.61
N ARG A 194 -30.63 8.11 23.37
CA ARG A 194 -29.62 7.27 22.69
C ARG A 194 -28.31 8.01 22.46
N LEU A 195 -28.34 9.26 22.00
CA LEU A 195 -27.15 10.09 21.86
C LEU A 195 -26.44 10.30 23.20
N ILE A 196 -27.20 10.55 24.27
CA ILE A 196 -26.64 10.70 25.62
C ILE A 196 -25.93 9.40 26.04
N THR A 197 -26.53 8.23 25.83
CA THR A 197 -25.88 6.95 26.13
C THR A 197 -24.58 6.76 25.34
N ASP A 198 -24.58 7.10 24.04
CA ASP A 198 -23.37 7.03 23.22
C ASP A 198 -22.27 7.95 23.77
N LEU A 199 -22.61 9.23 24.05
CA LEU A 199 -21.67 10.20 24.64
C LEU A 199 -21.17 9.80 26.03
N GLN A 200 -22.00 9.15 26.85
CA GLN A 200 -21.62 8.64 28.18
C GLN A 200 -20.57 7.54 28.05
N SER A 201 -20.71 6.65 27.07
CA SER A 201 -19.79 5.55 26.84
C SER A 201 -18.37 6.02 26.50
N ASP A 202 -18.25 7.23 25.93
CA ASP A 202 -16.98 7.86 25.56
C ASP A 202 -16.47 8.90 26.56
N ASN A 203 -17.06 8.97 27.76
CA ASN A 203 -16.71 9.91 28.83
C ASN A 203 -16.88 11.40 28.45
N LEU A 204 -17.86 11.73 27.60
CA LEU A 204 -18.15 13.10 27.17
C LEU A 204 -19.20 13.79 28.07
N HIS A 205 -19.00 13.70 29.39
CA HIS A 205 -19.99 14.16 30.39
C HIS A 205 -20.28 15.65 30.33
N ASP A 206 -19.27 16.48 30.08
CA ASP A 206 -19.43 17.94 30.01
C ASP A 206 -20.37 18.36 28.87
N ILE A 207 -20.36 17.58 27.78
CA ILE A 207 -21.19 17.83 26.59
C ILE A 207 -22.64 17.43 26.85
N ILE A 208 -22.85 16.37 27.61
CA ILE A 208 -24.19 15.84 27.91
C ILE A 208 -25.04 16.86 28.65
N SER A 209 -24.47 17.57 29.64
CA SER A 209 -25.19 18.63 30.36
C SER A 209 -25.62 19.73 29.39
N ILE A 210 -24.69 20.22 28.57
CA ILE A 210 -24.95 21.31 27.62
C ILE A 210 -26.02 20.90 26.59
N ILE A 211 -25.92 19.70 26.00
CA ILE A 211 -26.91 19.23 25.03
C ILE A 211 -28.29 19.08 25.69
N SER A 212 -28.34 18.53 26.90
CA SER A 212 -29.60 18.34 27.63
C SER A 212 -30.25 19.69 27.97
N ASP A 213 -29.47 20.62 28.52
CA ASP A 213 -29.94 21.95 28.90
C ASP A 213 -30.42 22.75 27.68
N LEU A 214 -29.68 22.74 26.57
CA LEU A 214 -30.08 23.41 25.34
C LEU A 214 -31.32 22.77 24.71
N THR A 215 -31.44 21.44 24.75
CA THR A 215 -32.61 20.73 24.18
C THR A 215 -33.88 21.02 24.95
N ILE A 216 -33.79 21.13 26.29
CA ILE A 216 -34.94 21.35 27.17
C ILE A 216 -35.29 22.84 27.28
N SER A 217 -34.29 23.69 27.47
CA SER A 217 -34.49 25.09 27.87
C SER A 217 -34.53 26.06 26.68
N LEU A 218 -33.83 25.75 25.58
CA LEU A 218 -33.66 26.65 24.42
C LEU A 218 -33.78 25.89 23.08
N PRO A 219 -34.93 25.23 22.81
CA PRO A 219 -35.11 24.48 21.57
C PRO A 219 -34.96 25.34 20.31
N GLU A 220 -35.20 26.65 20.38
CA GLU A 220 -35.01 27.60 19.27
C GLU A 220 -33.55 27.79 18.86
N SER A 221 -32.59 27.46 19.72
CA SER A 221 -31.16 27.52 19.42
C SER A 221 -30.72 26.47 18.40
N PHE A 222 -31.56 25.49 18.08
CA PHE A 222 -31.22 24.46 17.09
C PHE A 222 -31.31 24.96 15.65
N PRO A 223 -30.39 24.53 14.77
CA PRO A 223 -29.43 23.44 14.96
C PRO A 223 -28.19 23.89 15.73
N LEU A 224 -27.54 22.93 16.38
CA LEU A 224 -26.25 23.14 17.04
C LEU A 224 -25.14 22.51 16.19
N LEU A 225 -24.04 23.24 16.03
CA LEU A 225 -22.80 22.72 15.44
C LEU A 225 -21.71 22.82 16.49
N ILE A 226 -21.42 21.71 17.14
CA ILE A 226 -20.50 21.65 18.29
C ILE A 226 -19.13 21.16 17.80
N SER A 227 -18.08 21.95 18.06
CA SER A 227 -16.70 21.57 17.76
C SER A 227 -16.09 20.81 18.92
N LEU A 228 -15.70 19.56 18.68
CA LEU A 228 -14.97 18.71 19.62
C LEU A 228 -13.52 18.59 19.18
N THR A 229 -12.62 19.06 20.01
CA THR A 229 -11.18 18.97 19.76
C THR A 229 -10.58 17.89 20.64
N ARG A 230 -9.48 17.30 20.18
CA ARG A 230 -8.78 16.28 20.96
C ARG A 230 -7.73 16.95 21.82
N HIS A 231 -7.84 16.81 23.14
CA HIS A 231 -6.86 17.28 24.09
C HIS A 231 -6.40 16.12 24.98
N ASN A 232 -5.09 15.89 25.07
CA ASN A 232 -4.49 14.79 25.85
C ASN A 232 -5.12 13.40 25.62
N GLY A 233 -5.55 13.14 24.39
CA GLY A 233 -6.14 11.86 24.01
C GLY A 233 -7.67 11.77 24.15
N LYS A 234 -8.29 12.69 24.88
CA LYS A 234 -9.75 12.78 25.08
C LYS A 234 -10.36 13.85 24.16
N PHE A 235 -11.65 13.71 23.83
CA PHE A 235 -12.37 14.76 23.11
C PHE A 235 -13.04 15.69 24.12
N GLU A 236 -12.92 16.98 23.90
CA GLU A 236 -13.50 18.03 24.74
C GLU A 236 -14.20 19.05 23.82
N MET A 237 -15.26 19.67 24.33
CA MET A 237 -15.99 20.70 23.59
C MET A 237 -15.23 22.02 23.64
N THR A 238 -14.83 22.54 22.48
CA THR A 238 -14.14 23.84 22.38
C THR A 238 -15.13 24.99 22.18
N ASN A 239 -16.09 24.82 21.28
CA ASN A 239 -17.12 25.83 21.02
C ASN A 239 -18.36 25.21 20.37
N TYR A 240 -19.40 26.04 20.20
CA TYR A 240 -20.57 25.69 19.42
C TYR A 240 -21.13 26.88 18.64
N CYS A 241 -21.77 26.56 17.52
CA CYS A 241 -22.64 27.46 16.79
C CYS A 241 -24.10 27.07 17.04
N GLN A 242 -24.97 28.07 17.09
CA GLN A 242 -26.41 27.91 17.23
C GLN A 242 -27.14 28.58 16.06
N SER A 243 -28.46 28.42 16.00
CA SER A 243 -29.30 28.90 14.91
C SER A 243 -29.18 30.41 14.61
N SER A 244 -28.84 31.22 15.60
CA SER A 244 -28.66 32.67 15.46
C SER A 244 -27.32 33.08 14.84
N ASP A 245 -26.35 32.17 14.72
CA ASP A 245 -25.03 32.49 14.16
C ASP A 245 -25.10 32.68 12.65
N SER A 246 -24.42 33.73 12.15
CA SER A 246 -24.21 33.94 10.72
C SER A 246 -23.09 33.06 10.17
N SER A 247 -23.03 32.90 8.84
CA SER A 247 -21.96 32.13 8.18
C SER A 247 -20.56 32.61 8.55
N ASP A 248 -20.35 33.92 8.72
CA ASP A 248 -19.06 34.50 9.12
C ASP A 248 -18.72 34.20 10.58
N SER A 249 -19.71 34.28 11.49
CA SER A 249 -19.55 33.91 12.90
C SER A 249 -19.20 32.42 13.02
N THR A 250 -19.92 31.57 12.29
CA THR A 250 -19.65 30.12 12.24
C THR A 250 -18.24 29.84 11.71
N LEU A 251 -17.82 30.50 10.63
CA LEU A 251 -16.45 30.35 10.12
C LEU A 251 -15.40 30.77 11.15
N ALA A 252 -15.58 31.91 11.83
CA ALA A 252 -14.67 32.35 12.86
C ALA A 252 -14.54 31.34 14.00
N LYS A 253 -15.66 30.78 14.47
CA LYS A 253 -15.68 29.71 15.49
C LYS A 253 -14.99 28.43 15.00
N LEU A 254 -15.25 28.00 13.76
CA LEU A 254 -14.60 26.83 13.18
C LEU A 254 -13.09 27.03 13.07
N TYR A 255 -12.63 28.18 12.57
CA TYR A 255 -11.19 28.47 12.49
C TYR A 255 -10.52 28.53 13.86
N GLY A 256 -11.20 29.09 14.87
CA GLY A 256 -10.71 29.08 16.25
C GLY A 256 -10.51 27.67 16.79
N ALA A 257 -11.51 26.79 16.61
CA ALA A 257 -11.42 25.40 17.05
C ALA A 257 -10.38 24.58 16.25
N ILE A 258 -10.20 24.84 14.94
CA ILE A 258 -9.13 24.23 14.14
C ILE A 258 -7.76 24.61 14.72
N GLU A 259 -7.55 25.89 15.00
CA GLU A 259 -6.26 26.37 15.52
C GLU A 259 -5.97 25.81 16.91
N GLU A 260 -6.96 25.77 17.79
CA GLU A 260 -6.85 25.15 19.11
C GLU A 260 -6.51 23.66 19.01
N HIS A 261 -7.21 22.91 18.15
CA HIS A 261 -6.91 21.50 17.90
C HIS A 261 -5.48 21.29 17.36
N ARG A 262 -5.03 22.17 16.46
CA ARG A 262 -3.68 22.12 15.89
C ARG A 262 -2.61 22.39 16.95
N ILE A 263 -2.85 23.34 17.85
CA ILE A 263 -1.94 23.65 18.95
C ILE A 263 -1.90 22.47 19.94
N ALA A 264 -3.07 21.96 20.35
CA ALA A 264 -3.18 20.85 21.29
C ALA A 264 -2.52 19.55 20.80
N ASN A 265 -2.56 19.29 19.49
CA ASN A 265 -2.03 18.05 18.90
C ASN A 265 -0.71 18.24 18.13
N ARG A 266 -0.03 19.37 18.30
CA ARG A 266 1.20 19.70 17.56
C ARG A 266 2.29 18.64 17.75
N ASP A 267 2.61 18.33 18.99
CA ASP A 267 3.71 17.40 19.32
C ASP A 267 3.42 15.99 18.79
N GLN A 268 2.15 15.57 18.87
CA GLN A 268 1.72 14.29 18.34
C GLN A 268 1.82 14.25 16.80
N GLU A 269 1.46 15.34 16.13
CA GLU A 269 1.60 15.45 14.68
C GLU A 269 3.07 15.41 14.25
N GLU A 270 3.95 16.07 15.00
CA GLU A 270 5.39 16.05 14.78
C GLU A 270 5.97 14.64 14.93
N ILE A 271 5.62 13.92 16.00
CA ILE A 271 6.03 12.52 16.20
C ILE A 271 5.56 11.62 15.06
N LEU A 272 4.30 11.76 14.61
CA LEU A 272 3.76 10.98 13.50
C LEU A 272 4.40 11.34 12.16
N ARG A 273 4.77 12.60 11.96
CA ARG A 273 5.48 13.06 10.77
C ARG A 273 6.90 12.49 10.75
N GLU A 274 7.65 12.58 11.84
CA GLU A 274 8.98 11.99 11.94
C GLU A 274 8.96 10.48 11.68
N ARG A 275 7.97 9.75 12.20
CA ARG A 275 7.83 8.31 11.95
C ARG A 275 7.62 8.02 10.46
N ARG A 276 6.72 8.75 9.81
CA ARG A 276 6.46 8.60 8.36
C ARG A 276 7.70 8.91 7.53
N GLU A 277 8.40 10.00 7.84
CA GLU A 277 9.63 10.37 7.14
C GLU A 277 10.72 9.29 7.31
N ARG A 278 10.89 8.75 8.53
CA ARG A 278 11.83 7.64 8.78
C ARG A 278 11.46 6.37 8.02
N GLU A 279 10.17 6.05 7.92
CA GLU A 279 9.68 4.91 7.14
C GLU A 279 9.89 5.11 5.63
N GLU A 280 9.63 6.31 5.11
CA GLU A 280 9.88 6.64 3.71
C GLU A 280 11.36 6.56 3.35
N ILE A 281 12.25 7.08 4.21
CA ILE A 281 13.70 6.98 4.02
C ILE A 281 14.13 5.50 4.01
N ARG A 282 13.66 4.69 4.97
CA ARG A 282 13.97 3.25 5.01
C ARG A 282 13.49 2.56 3.74
N ARG A 283 12.29 2.89 3.25
CA ARG A 283 11.74 2.31 2.02
C ARG A 283 12.58 2.68 0.80
N LEU A 284 13.05 3.92 0.72
CA LEU A 284 13.91 4.37 -0.37
C LEU A 284 15.27 3.66 -0.35
N GLN A 285 15.88 3.56 0.84
CA GLN A 285 17.15 2.83 1.03
C GLN A 285 17.03 1.35 0.67
N GLU A 286 15.94 0.69 1.07
CA GLU A 286 15.68 -0.71 0.71
C GLU A 286 15.55 -0.88 -0.81
N LYS A 287 14.87 0.04 -1.49
CA LYS A 287 14.76 0.01 -2.95
C LYS A 287 16.12 0.15 -3.63
N GLU A 288 16.93 1.13 -3.22
CA GLU A 288 18.28 1.33 -3.78
C GLU A 288 19.19 0.13 -3.51
N TYR A 289 19.10 -0.46 -2.31
CA TYR A 289 19.85 -1.66 -1.96
C TYR A 289 19.46 -2.85 -2.85
N GLN A 290 18.17 -3.07 -3.09
CA GLN A 290 17.68 -4.12 -3.97
C GLN A 290 18.13 -3.91 -5.43
N GLU A 291 18.10 -2.67 -5.92
CA GLU A 291 18.60 -2.34 -7.26
C GLU A 291 20.11 -2.60 -7.39
N SER A 292 20.90 -2.23 -6.38
CA SER A 292 22.34 -2.52 -6.35
C SER A 292 22.62 -4.01 -6.29
N LEU A 293 21.89 -4.76 -5.45
CA LEU A 293 22.04 -6.21 -5.33
C LEU A 293 21.71 -6.91 -6.65
N ALA A 294 20.64 -6.50 -7.34
CA ALA A 294 20.28 -7.04 -8.64
C ALA A 294 21.35 -6.74 -9.70
N ALA A 295 21.92 -5.53 -9.69
CA ALA A 295 23.00 -5.16 -10.59
C ALA A 295 24.28 -5.99 -10.35
N ASP A 296 24.64 -6.23 -9.09
CA ASP A 296 25.80 -7.05 -8.72
C ASP A 296 25.59 -8.52 -9.12
N ILE A 297 24.40 -9.08 -8.89
CA ILE A 297 24.03 -10.44 -9.34
C ILE A 297 24.12 -10.54 -10.87
N ALA A 298 23.53 -9.59 -11.61
CA ALA A 298 23.55 -9.59 -13.06
C ALA A 298 24.98 -9.48 -13.61
N LYS A 299 25.84 -8.68 -12.97
CA LYS A 299 27.26 -8.56 -13.34
C LYS A 299 28.02 -9.86 -13.09
N MET A 300 27.79 -10.52 -11.95
CA MET A 300 28.40 -11.82 -11.65
C MET A 300 27.94 -12.90 -12.63
N GLU A 301 26.66 -12.94 -12.95
CA GLU A 301 26.10 -13.91 -13.90
C GLU A 301 26.66 -13.68 -15.31
N LYS A 302 26.71 -12.42 -15.77
CA LYS A 302 27.34 -12.07 -17.06
C LYS A 302 28.80 -12.49 -17.11
N ARG A 303 29.58 -12.23 -16.05
CA ARG A 303 30.99 -12.64 -15.98
C ARG A 303 31.14 -14.17 -16.03
N LYS A 304 30.27 -14.90 -15.33
CA LYS A 304 30.28 -16.37 -15.35
C LYS A 304 29.94 -16.92 -16.74
N GLN A 305 28.97 -16.31 -17.43
CA GLN A 305 28.62 -16.67 -18.80
C GLN A 305 29.78 -16.39 -19.78
N GLU A 306 30.46 -15.25 -19.64
CA GLU A 306 31.64 -14.91 -20.47
C GLU A 306 32.82 -15.86 -20.22
N GLU A 307 33.09 -16.23 -18.97
CA GLU A 307 34.16 -17.19 -18.62
C GLU A 307 33.85 -18.60 -19.14
N GLU A 308 32.59 -19.05 -19.04
CA GLU A 308 32.17 -20.35 -19.57
C GLU A 308 32.20 -20.37 -21.11
N ALA A 309 31.77 -19.30 -21.78
CA ALA A 309 31.88 -19.17 -23.23
C ALA A 309 33.35 -19.23 -23.71
N LYS A 310 34.27 -18.54 -23.00
CA LYS A 310 35.70 -18.63 -23.30
C LYS A 310 36.26 -20.04 -23.11
N ARG A 311 35.89 -20.73 -22.03
CA ARG A 311 36.31 -22.11 -21.77
C ARG A 311 35.81 -23.06 -22.86
N GLN A 312 34.55 -22.90 -23.30
CA GLN A 312 33.99 -23.72 -24.37
C GLN A 312 34.70 -23.47 -25.71
N GLU A 313 35.03 -22.21 -26.01
CA GLU A 313 35.77 -21.88 -27.24
C GLU A 313 37.21 -22.41 -27.21
N GLU A 314 37.91 -22.28 -26.07
CA GLU A 314 39.24 -22.87 -25.89
C GLU A 314 39.20 -24.41 -26.01
N ALA A 315 38.21 -25.06 -25.41
CA ALA A 315 38.02 -26.52 -25.52
C ALA A 315 37.74 -26.94 -26.96
N ARG A 316 36.91 -26.21 -27.70
CA ARG A 316 36.66 -26.46 -29.14
C ARG A 316 37.93 -26.29 -29.96
N ARG A 317 38.71 -25.24 -29.70
CA ARG A 317 39.97 -24.98 -30.40
C ARG A 317 41.01 -26.06 -30.11
N GLN A 318 41.12 -26.48 -28.86
CA GLN A 318 42.03 -27.55 -28.44
C GLN A 318 41.64 -28.88 -29.09
N HIS A 319 40.36 -29.24 -29.06
CA HIS A 319 39.86 -30.45 -29.72
C HIS A 319 40.09 -30.43 -31.24
N ALA A 320 39.95 -29.27 -31.89
CA ALA A 320 40.24 -29.12 -33.31
C ALA A 320 41.74 -29.32 -33.63
N MET A 321 42.63 -28.76 -32.82
CA MET A 321 44.08 -28.95 -32.97
C MET A 321 44.51 -30.40 -32.71
N GLU A 322 43.93 -31.06 -31.70
CA GLU A 322 44.19 -32.47 -31.40
C GLU A 322 43.75 -33.38 -32.56
N GLU A 323 42.55 -33.17 -33.10
CA GLU A 323 42.07 -33.88 -34.29
C GLU A 323 42.97 -33.68 -35.51
N GLU A 324 43.43 -32.44 -35.76
CA GLU A 324 44.36 -32.13 -36.85
C GLU A 324 45.72 -32.81 -36.66
N SER A 325 46.27 -32.76 -35.43
CA SER A 325 47.53 -33.42 -35.10
C SER A 325 47.46 -34.94 -35.23
N ARG A 326 46.32 -35.55 -34.84
CA ARG A 326 46.09 -36.99 -34.97
C ARG A 326 46.07 -37.39 -36.44
N ARG A 327 45.38 -36.62 -37.28
CA ARG A 327 45.36 -36.84 -38.75
C ARG A 327 46.75 -36.76 -39.36
N MET A 328 47.55 -35.75 -38.99
CA MET A 328 48.93 -35.62 -39.47
C MET A 328 49.83 -36.79 -39.01
N ALA A 329 49.69 -37.23 -37.76
CA ALA A 329 50.45 -38.36 -37.23
C ALA A 329 50.10 -39.67 -37.94
N GLU A 330 48.80 -39.93 -38.17
CA GLU A 330 48.32 -41.08 -38.94
C GLU A 330 48.86 -41.07 -40.38
N GLU A 331 48.85 -39.92 -41.06
CA GLU A 331 49.38 -39.78 -42.42
C GLU A 331 50.91 -40.00 -42.46
N SER A 332 51.66 -39.44 -41.50
CA SER A 332 53.11 -39.66 -41.39
C SER A 332 53.45 -41.11 -41.09
N GLN A 333 52.69 -41.79 -40.22
CA GLN A 333 52.89 -43.19 -39.91
C GLN A 333 52.59 -44.09 -41.12
N ARG A 334 51.54 -43.78 -41.90
CA ARG A 334 51.24 -44.45 -43.17
C ARG A 334 52.41 -44.29 -44.16
N GLN A 335 52.93 -43.09 -44.35
CA GLN A 335 54.09 -42.84 -45.22
C GLN A 335 55.33 -43.64 -44.80
N LYS A 336 55.70 -43.62 -43.50
CA LYS A 336 56.85 -44.36 -42.97
C LYS A 336 56.71 -45.88 -43.13
N SER A 337 55.52 -46.43 -42.90
CA SER A 337 55.28 -47.87 -43.05
C SER A 337 55.43 -48.33 -44.51
N LEU A 338 54.97 -47.50 -45.45
CA LEU A 338 55.13 -47.74 -46.89
C LEU A 338 56.59 -47.61 -47.32
N GLU A 339 57.32 -46.61 -46.81
CA GLU A 339 58.74 -46.46 -47.10
C GLU A 339 59.56 -47.66 -46.61
N ALA A 340 59.26 -48.19 -45.42
CA ALA A 340 59.94 -49.36 -44.84
C ALA A 340 59.70 -50.67 -45.60
N THR A 341 58.62 -50.79 -46.37
CA THR A 341 58.30 -51.98 -47.19
C THR A 341 58.86 -51.91 -48.61
N LEU A 342 59.49 -50.80 -49.01
CA LEU A 342 60.05 -50.65 -50.35
C LEU A 342 61.42 -51.33 -50.48
N PRO A 343 61.66 -52.09 -51.57
CA PRO A 343 62.98 -52.64 -51.88
C PRO A 343 64.04 -51.55 -52.05
N THR A 344 65.27 -51.82 -51.60
CA THR A 344 66.42 -50.91 -51.76
C THR A 344 66.68 -50.62 -53.24
N GLU A 345 66.94 -49.35 -53.58
CA GLU A 345 67.19 -48.95 -54.97
C GLU A 345 68.39 -49.72 -55.56
N PRO A 346 68.24 -50.38 -56.73
CA PRO A 346 69.30 -51.16 -57.34
C PRO A 346 70.47 -50.29 -57.80
N SER A 347 71.67 -50.87 -57.77
CA SER A 347 72.91 -50.19 -58.19
C SER A 347 72.89 -49.96 -59.71
N SER A 348 73.63 -48.95 -60.18
CA SER A 348 73.77 -48.68 -61.63
C SER A 348 74.49 -49.79 -62.38
N GLN A 349 75.14 -50.73 -61.66
CA GLN A 349 75.86 -51.88 -62.20
C GLN A 349 75.04 -53.19 -62.18
N ASP A 350 73.81 -53.18 -61.65
CA ASP A 350 72.96 -54.37 -61.63
C ASP A 350 72.44 -54.70 -63.06
N PRO A 351 72.48 -55.97 -63.51
CA PRO A 351 71.84 -56.38 -64.75
C PRO A 351 70.30 -56.32 -64.60
N ASN A 352 69.60 -55.91 -65.66
CA ASN A 352 68.12 -55.84 -65.73
C ASN A 352 67.44 -54.78 -64.84
N ILE A 353 67.93 -53.53 -64.89
CA ILE A 353 67.32 -52.35 -64.26
C ILE A 353 66.47 -51.53 -65.24
N LEU A 354 65.42 -50.88 -64.73
CA LEU A 354 64.62 -49.87 -65.43
C LEU A 354 64.81 -48.51 -64.76
N HIS A 355 64.71 -47.43 -65.54
CA HIS A 355 64.78 -46.06 -65.04
C HIS A 355 63.41 -45.41 -65.18
N VAL A 356 62.78 -45.05 -64.06
CA VAL A 356 61.48 -44.39 -64.07
C VAL A 356 61.62 -42.97 -63.56
N LYS A 357 61.18 -42.02 -64.38
CA LYS A 357 61.16 -40.61 -64.05
C LYS A 357 59.74 -40.17 -63.69
N PHE A 358 59.53 -39.69 -62.48
CA PHE A 358 58.25 -39.19 -62.01
C PHE A 358 58.22 -37.67 -62.12
N ARG A 359 57.20 -37.13 -62.77
CA ARG A 359 56.90 -35.69 -62.81
C ARG A 359 55.80 -35.43 -61.79
N LEU A 360 56.16 -34.76 -60.70
CA LEU A 360 55.24 -34.44 -59.62
C LEU A 360 54.41 -33.18 -59.96
N PRO A 361 53.22 -32.99 -59.36
CA PRO A 361 52.38 -31.80 -59.55
C PRO A 361 53.11 -30.50 -59.20
N GLU A 362 54.03 -30.54 -58.23
CA GLU A 362 54.86 -29.39 -57.81
C GLU A 362 55.94 -29.00 -58.82
N GLY A 363 56.01 -29.65 -59.99
CA GLY A 363 57.05 -29.42 -61.01
C GLY A 363 58.40 -30.08 -60.70
N LYS A 364 58.57 -30.65 -59.50
CA LYS A 364 59.72 -31.49 -59.13
C LYS A 364 59.74 -32.79 -59.94
N GLN A 365 60.94 -33.29 -60.21
CA GLN A 365 61.14 -34.55 -60.91
C GLN A 365 61.90 -35.51 -60.01
N LEU A 366 61.31 -36.67 -59.74
CA LEU A 366 61.99 -37.77 -59.04
C LEU A 366 62.46 -38.78 -60.07
N LEU A 367 63.64 -39.36 -59.84
CA LEU A 367 64.16 -40.45 -60.64
C LEU A 367 64.45 -41.60 -59.69
N ARG A 368 63.88 -42.78 -59.97
CA ARG A 368 64.17 -44.00 -59.22
C ARG A 368 64.40 -45.15 -60.18
N ARG A 369 65.37 -46.00 -59.84
CA ARG A 369 65.61 -47.26 -60.54
C ARG A 369 64.77 -48.39 -59.92
N PHE A 370 64.27 -49.28 -60.77
CA PHE A 370 63.52 -50.47 -60.38
C PHE A 370 64.14 -51.71 -61.03
N ARG A 371 64.05 -52.86 -60.37
CA ARG A 371 64.47 -54.14 -60.96
C ARG A 371 63.37 -54.68 -61.86
N GLN A 372 63.71 -55.35 -62.97
CA GLN A 372 62.69 -55.97 -63.82
C GLN A 372 61.83 -57.03 -63.10
N ALA A 373 62.37 -57.66 -62.06
CA ALA A 373 61.67 -58.63 -61.23
C ALA A 373 60.73 -58.01 -60.17
N GLU A 374 60.79 -56.69 -59.94
CA GLU A 374 59.88 -56.01 -59.00
C GLU A 374 58.50 -55.82 -59.61
N THR A 375 57.47 -55.78 -58.76
CA THR A 375 56.08 -55.59 -59.21
C THR A 375 55.73 -54.12 -59.39
N ILE A 376 54.73 -53.86 -60.24
CA ILE A 376 54.25 -52.49 -60.50
C ILE A 376 53.67 -51.85 -59.22
N GLN A 377 53.15 -52.65 -58.29
CA GLN A 377 52.74 -52.21 -56.95
C GLN A 377 53.88 -51.49 -56.20
N VAL A 378 55.14 -51.87 -56.39
CA VAL A 378 56.29 -51.22 -55.73
C VAL A 378 56.44 -49.77 -56.17
N LEU A 379 56.15 -49.45 -57.43
CA LEU A 379 56.16 -48.08 -57.94
C LEU A 379 55.04 -47.24 -57.34
N VAL A 380 53.84 -47.81 -57.20
CA VAL A 380 52.67 -47.17 -56.57
C VAL A 380 52.92 -46.91 -55.09
N ASN A 381 53.50 -47.90 -54.40
CA ASN A 381 53.89 -47.78 -53.00
C ASN A 381 54.98 -46.72 -52.82
N TYR A 382 55.91 -46.58 -53.77
CA TYR A 382 56.92 -45.53 -53.74
C TYR A 382 56.32 -44.14 -53.90
N LEU A 383 55.43 -43.94 -54.88
CA LEU A 383 54.73 -42.66 -55.02
C LEU A 383 53.90 -42.33 -53.78
N SER A 384 53.25 -43.34 -53.20
CA SER A 384 52.50 -43.21 -51.95
C SER A 384 53.39 -42.86 -50.76
N SER A 385 54.60 -43.41 -50.67
CA SER A 385 55.57 -43.07 -49.61
C SER A 385 56.18 -41.68 -49.77
N GLN A 386 56.22 -41.15 -51.00
CA GLN A 386 56.64 -39.77 -51.30
C GLN A 386 55.52 -38.73 -51.09
N GLY A 387 54.38 -39.13 -50.52
CA GLY A 387 53.26 -38.23 -50.22
C GLY A 387 52.20 -38.15 -51.33
N PHE A 388 52.27 -38.99 -52.35
CA PHE A 388 51.31 -39.04 -53.45
C PHE A 388 50.54 -40.37 -53.43
N PRO A 389 49.59 -40.57 -52.51
CA PRO A 389 48.80 -41.80 -52.43
C PRO A 389 47.86 -41.92 -53.63
N ALA A 390 47.64 -43.15 -54.10
CA ALA A 390 46.73 -43.46 -55.22
C ALA A 390 45.27 -43.04 -54.96
N ASP A 391 44.88 -42.82 -53.70
CA ASP A 391 43.55 -42.33 -53.30
C ASP A 391 43.32 -40.86 -53.66
N LYS A 392 44.39 -40.06 -53.79
CA LYS A 392 44.36 -38.61 -54.07
C LYS A 392 45.00 -38.23 -55.42
N PHE A 393 45.80 -39.12 -56.01
CA PHE A 393 46.57 -38.84 -57.23
C PHE A 393 46.44 -39.96 -58.27
N LYS A 394 46.41 -39.60 -59.55
CA LYS A 394 46.47 -40.50 -60.71
C LYS A 394 47.86 -40.51 -61.32
N PHE A 395 48.30 -41.68 -61.79
CA PHE A 395 49.63 -41.87 -62.38
C PHE A 395 49.50 -42.22 -63.86
N PHE A 396 49.98 -41.35 -64.75
CA PHE A 396 49.90 -41.52 -66.19
C PHE A 396 51.25 -41.88 -66.79
N ASN A 397 51.28 -42.80 -67.75
CA ASN A 397 52.50 -43.13 -68.50
C ASN A 397 52.78 -42.12 -69.64
N SER A 398 53.88 -42.35 -70.38
CA SER A 398 54.34 -41.46 -71.46
C SER A 398 53.77 -41.80 -72.85
N ASP A 399 52.86 -42.78 -72.94
CA ASP A 399 52.18 -43.11 -74.20
C ASP A 399 51.31 -41.94 -74.69
N PHE A 400 51.05 -41.92 -76.01
CA PHE A 400 50.02 -41.05 -76.57
C PHE A 400 48.92 -41.89 -77.23
N PRO A 401 47.66 -41.86 -76.73
CA PRO A 401 47.19 -41.11 -75.56
C PRO A 401 47.76 -41.66 -74.24
N LYS A 402 47.95 -40.77 -73.25
CA LYS A 402 48.44 -41.13 -71.91
C LYS A 402 47.46 -42.11 -71.26
N LYS A 403 47.97 -43.14 -70.59
CA LYS A 403 47.17 -44.17 -69.91
C LYS A 403 47.49 -44.21 -68.43
N ASN A 404 46.47 -44.37 -67.60
CA ASN A 404 46.63 -44.54 -66.17
C ASN A 404 47.33 -45.87 -65.89
N VAL A 405 48.46 -45.83 -65.19
CA VAL A 405 49.27 -46.99 -64.84
C VAL A 405 48.48 -47.99 -64.01
N MET A 406 47.61 -47.50 -63.11
CA MET A 406 46.77 -48.31 -62.23
C MET A 406 45.69 -49.10 -62.97
N GLU A 407 45.25 -48.58 -64.12
CA GLU A 407 44.17 -49.18 -64.93
C GLU A 407 44.73 -50.05 -66.07
N LYS A 408 45.89 -49.67 -66.62
CA LYS A 408 46.49 -50.34 -67.78
C LYS A 408 47.23 -51.62 -67.40
N PHE A 409 47.83 -51.66 -66.22
CA PHE A 409 48.69 -52.77 -65.80
C PHE A 409 48.14 -53.43 -64.54
N ASN A 410 48.33 -54.75 -64.42
CA ASN A 410 48.06 -55.45 -63.16
C ASN A 410 49.21 -55.15 -62.17
N MET A 411 48.87 -54.67 -60.98
CA MET A 411 49.83 -54.28 -59.94
C MET A 411 50.71 -55.43 -59.44
N GLU A 412 50.22 -56.66 -59.56
CA GLU A 412 50.93 -57.87 -59.14
C GLU A 412 51.97 -58.35 -60.17
N ASN A 413 51.90 -57.87 -61.42
CA ASN A 413 52.85 -58.26 -62.46
C ASN A 413 54.21 -57.60 -62.23
N SER A 414 55.28 -58.34 -62.52
CA SER A 414 56.62 -57.76 -62.57
C SER A 414 56.77 -56.80 -63.75
N PHE A 415 57.69 -55.83 -63.65
CA PHE A 415 57.99 -54.92 -64.76
C PHE A 415 58.44 -55.68 -66.02
N GLY A 416 59.12 -56.82 -65.85
CA GLY A 416 59.52 -57.71 -66.95
C GLY A 416 58.32 -58.37 -67.64
N ASP A 417 57.39 -58.93 -66.87
CA ASP A 417 56.19 -59.61 -67.40
C ASP A 417 55.23 -58.63 -68.09
N ALA A 418 55.14 -57.41 -67.56
CA ALA A 418 54.36 -56.33 -68.14
C ALA A 418 55.01 -55.71 -69.40
N LYS A 419 56.19 -56.21 -69.83
CA LYS A 419 57.00 -55.67 -70.92
C LYS A 419 57.23 -54.15 -70.77
N TRP A 420 57.52 -53.73 -69.55
CA TRP A 420 57.70 -52.32 -69.23
C TRP A 420 58.98 -51.78 -69.90
N PRO A 421 58.94 -50.57 -70.50
CA PRO A 421 60.10 -50.01 -71.19
C PRO A 421 61.25 -49.67 -70.23
N VAL A 422 62.49 -49.92 -70.66
CA VAL A 422 63.73 -49.73 -69.88
C VAL A 422 63.89 -48.30 -69.35
N ARG A 423 63.30 -47.32 -70.03
CA ARG A 423 63.22 -45.93 -69.59
C ARG A 423 61.79 -45.44 -69.80
N GLU A 424 61.14 -45.02 -68.73
CA GLU A 424 59.74 -44.55 -68.77
C GLU A 424 59.59 -43.25 -67.98
N GLN A 425 58.63 -42.42 -68.38
CA GLN A 425 58.23 -41.25 -67.63
C GLN A 425 56.78 -41.37 -67.14
N ILE A 426 56.59 -41.19 -65.84
CA ILE A 426 55.27 -41.17 -65.18
C ILE A 426 54.92 -39.74 -64.78
N PHE A 427 53.69 -39.32 -65.09
CA PHE A 427 53.11 -38.05 -64.68
C PHE A 427 52.17 -38.29 -63.52
N VAL A 428 52.38 -37.59 -62.40
CA VAL A 428 51.53 -37.63 -61.22
C VAL A 428 50.62 -36.40 -61.27
N GLU A 429 49.31 -36.63 -61.29
CA GLU A 429 48.29 -35.58 -61.36
C GLU A 429 47.29 -35.76 -60.21
N GLU A 430 46.83 -34.68 -59.59
CA GLU A 430 45.84 -34.71 -58.50
C GLU A 430 44.43 -35.00 -59.07
N ILE A 431 43.61 -35.73 -58.31
CA ILE A 431 42.26 -36.17 -58.72
C ILE A 431 41.25 -35.03 -58.70
#